data_AF-A0A7W0GYZ1-F1
#
_entry.id   AF-A0A7W0GYZ1-F1
#
_cell.length_a   1.000
_cell.length_b   1.000
_cell.length_c   1.000
_cell.angle_alpha   90.00
_cell.angle_beta   90.00
_cell.angle_gamma   90.00
#
_symmetry.space_group_name_H-M   'P 1'
#
loop_
_entity.id
_entity.type
_entity.pdbx_description
1 polymer ?
#
loop_
_entity_poly.entity_id
_entity_poly.type
_entity_poly.pdbx_seq_one_letter_code
_entity_poly.pdbx_strand_id
1 'polypeptide(L)'
;MIEAPHYTSAGAKRDANFALPADYFDGTVNEPVLHQAVKVYLNNQRQGTAATLTRSFVSGGNQKPWKQKGTGRARQGSTRAPHWRGGGIVFGPHPRDYRTDIPRKVKQLARKSALNARAREGALHVVERFAFRAPRTAQLVSLLGSLGLGGRKVLVLTAGSNLDVFLSGRNLPAVEVLPYAEASAYDVLWSDATVVEEGALTGVMPEPLPEEAEEPAGAKPTRKRSTAKPAKKSAKKAAARSAAKATKKKKATARKAAAKKPATKKSAPKKKSAPKKKKGSK
;
A
#
# COMPACT_ATOMS: atom_id res chain seq x y z
N MET A 1 -22.50 19.11 28.56
CA MET A 1 -21.21 18.39 28.54
C MET A 1 -21.40 17.19 27.63
N ILE A 2 -20.50 16.93 26.68
CA ILE A 2 -20.65 15.76 25.80
C ILE A 2 -20.14 14.54 26.57
N GLU A 3 -20.94 13.49 26.58
CA GLU A 3 -20.61 12.24 27.26
C GLU A 3 -20.38 11.14 26.22
N ALA A 4 -19.48 10.22 26.55
CA ALA A 4 -19.24 9.02 25.74
C ALA A 4 -19.50 7.76 26.57
N PRO A 5 -20.00 6.67 25.96
CA PRO A 5 -20.08 5.37 26.61
C PRO A 5 -18.71 4.92 27.12
N HIS A 6 -18.65 4.51 28.38
CA HIS A 6 -17.43 4.07 29.06
C HIS A 6 -17.42 2.56 29.25
N TYR A 7 -16.32 1.92 28.85
CA TYR A 7 -16.12 0.48 28.97
C TYR A 7 -14.85 0.15 29.74
N THR A 8 -14.90 -0.97 30.46
CA THR A 8 -13.74 -1.58 31.08
C THR A 8 -12.79 -2.17 30.03
N SER A 9 -11.55 -2.46 30.43
CA SER A 9 -10.56 -3.15 29.57
C SER A 9 -11.03 -4.51 29.03
N ALA A 10 -12.00 -5.15 29.70
CA ALA A 10 -12.60 -6.42 29.27
C ALA A 10 -13.82 -6.26 28.34
N GLY A 11 -14.26 -5.01 28.07
CA GLY A 11 -15.40 -4.71 27.22
C GLY A 11 -16.76 -4.66 27.93
N ALA A 12 -16.80 -4.79 29.27
CA ALA A 12 -18.03 -4.57 30.04
C ALA A 12 -18.33 -3.06 30.13
N LYS A 13 -19.57 -2.66 29.85
CA LYS A 13 -20.03 -1.27 29.96
C LYS A 13 -20.10 -0.86 31.43
N ARG A 14 -19.55 0.31 31.78
CA ARG A 14 -19.71 0.91 33.11
C ARG A 14 -21.05 1.62 33.23
N ASP A 15 -21.56 1.74 34.45
CA ASP A 15 -22.84 2.40 34.73
C ASP A 15 -22.77 3.91 34.49
N ALA A 16 -21.61 4.52 34.71
CA ALA A 16 -21.36 5.94 34.47
C ALA A 16 -20.72 6.16 33.09
N ASN A 17 -21.30 7.07 32.31
CA ASN A 17 -20.66 7.58 31.09
C ASN A 17 -19.42 8.40 31.44
N PHE A 18 -18.48 8.48 30.48
CA PHE A 18 -17.28 9.30 30.63
C PHE A 18 -17.56 10.73 30.14
N ALA A 19 -17.34 11.71 31.02
CA ALA A 19 -17.45 13.12 30.68
C ALA A 19 -16.23 13.54 29.83
N LEU A 20 -16.47 13.92 28.57
CA LEU A 20 -15.38 14.31 27.68
C LEU A 20 -14.82 15.71 28.05
N PRO A 21 -13.49 15.93 27.96
CA PRO A 21 -12.89 17.22 28.26
C PRO A 21 -13.43 18.34 27.36
N ALA A 22 -13.93 19.42 27.97
CA ALA A 22 -14.58 20.53 27.24
C ALA A 22 -13.64 21.25 26.26
N ASP A 23 -12.33 21.30 26.54
CA ASP A 23 -11.34 21.97 25.68
C ASP A 23 -11.28 21.36 24.27
N TYR A 24 -11.37 20.03 24.20
CA TYR A 24 -11.34 19.26 22.95
C TYR A 24 -12.74 18.94 22.43
N PHE A 25 -13.72 18.77 23.31
CA PHE A 25 -15.08 18.36 22.97
C PHE A 25 -16.12 19.45 23.26
N ASP A 26 -16.10 20.50 22.43
CA ASP A 26 -17.11 21.58 22.44
C ASP A 26 -18.30 21.28 21.51
N GLY A 27 -18.25 20.15 20.79
CA GLY A 27 -19.22 19.76 19.79
C GLY A 27 -19.11 20.53 18.48
N THR A 28 -18.36 21.62 18.37
CA THR A 28 -18.31 22.38 17.12
C THR A 28 -17.65 21.57 16.00
N VAL A 29 -18.29 21.52 14.83
CA VAL A 29 -17.79 20.79 13.65
C VAL A 29 -17.64 21.79 12.51
N ASN A 30 -16.41 21.95 12.02
CA ASN A 30 -16.11 22.78 10.86
C ASN A 30 -15.88 21.92 9.60
N GLU A 31 -16.95 21.74 8.81
CA GLU A 31 -16.92 20.91 7.61
C GLU A 31 -15.93 21.38 6.53
N PRO A 32 -15.83 22.69 6.18
CA PRO A 32 -14.83 23.16 5.22
C PRO A 32 -13.39 22.79 5.59
N VAL A 33 -13.04 22.93 6.88
CA VAL A 33 -11.71 22.60 7.39
C VAL A 33 -11.46 21.09 7.37
N LEU A 34 -12.48 20.29 7.69
CA LEU A 34 -12.41 18.82 7.56
C LEU A 34 -12.15 18.39 6.12
N HIS A 35 -12.95 18.90 5.18
CA HIS A 35 -12.79 18.59 3.76
C HIS A 35 -11.40 19.00 3.24
N GLN A 36 -10.92 20.19 3.62
CA GLN A 36 -9.58 20.65 3.24
C GLN A 36 -8.49 19.72 3.79
N ALA A 37 -8.56 19.34 5.07
CA ALA A 37 -7.59 18.45 5.69
C ALA A 37 -7.57 17.06 5.04
N VAL A 38 -8.74 16.48 4.74
CA VAL A 38 -8.88 15.20 4.04
C VAL A 38 -8.30 15.27 2.63
N LYS A 39 -8.61 16.33 1.88
CA LYS A 39 -8.08 16.52 0.52
C LYS A 39 -6.56 16.62 0.51
N VAL A 40 -5.99 17.34 1.48
CA VAL A 40 -4.54 17.47 1.65
C VAL A 40 -3.91 16.13 2.00
N TYR A 41 -4.50 15.39 2.95
CA TYR A 41 -4.05 14.05 3.31
C TYR A 41 -4.01 13.13 2.09
N LEU A 42 -5.12 13.02 1.35
CA LEU A 42 -5.22 12.18 0.16
C LEU A 42 -4.28 12.61 -0.97
N ASN A 43 -4.05 13.91 -1.16
CA ASN A 43 -3.07 14.39 -2.13
C ASN A 43 -1.64 13.99 -1.74
N ASN A 44 -1.30 14.07 -0.46
CA ASN A 44 0.04 13.76 0.03
C ASN A 44 0.38 12.27 -0.02
N GLN A 45 -0.64 11.39 -0.07
CA GLN A 45 -0.46 9.95 -0.29
C GLN A 45 -0.12 9.59 -1.74
N ARG A 46 -0.17 10.54 -2.68
CA ARG A 46 0.08 10.29 -4.10
C ARG A 46 1.58 10.37 -4.42
N GLN A 47 2.13 9.30 -4.97
CA GLN A 47 3.56 9.24 -5.32
C GLN A 47 3.95 10.05 -6.57
N GLY A 48 3.04 10.20 -7.54
CA GLY A 48 3.25 11.04 -8.72
C GLY A 48 4.31 10.55 -9.72
N THR A 49 4.49 9.24 -9.88
CA THR A 49 5.51 8.62 -10.76
C THR A 49 5.10 8.44 -12.23
N ALA A 50 3.93 8.95 -12.63
CA ALA A 50 3.46 8.83 -14.00
C ALA A 50 4.30 9.68 -14.96
N ALA A 51 4.82 9.07 -16.01
CA ALA A 51 5.69 9.72 -16.99
C ALA A 51 5.37 9.26 -18.42
N THR A 52 5.56 10.15 -19.38
CA THR A 52 5.48 9.85 -20.82
C THR A 52 6.71 10.37 -21.56
N LEU A 53 7.06 9.71 -22.66
CA LEU A 53 8.15 10.15 -23.52
C LEU A 53 7.65 11.25 -24.45
N THR A 54 8.13 12.47 -24.25
CA THR A 54 7.95 13.54 -25.22
C THR A 54 8.86 13.32 -26.43
N ARG A 55 8.65 14.08 -27.51
CA ARG A 55 9.43 13.95 -28.76
C ARG A 55 10.96 14.00 -28.56
N SER A 56 11.45 14.65 -27.51
CA SER A 56 12.88 14.73 -27.19
C SER A 56 13.42 13.44 -26.59
N PHE A 57 12.61 12.71 -25.82
CA PHE A 57 12.99 11.48 -25.13
C PHE A 57 12.75 10.21 -25.95
N VAL A 58 11.88 10.27 -26.98
CA VAL A 58 11.70 9.15 -27.92
C VAL A 58 12.98 8.93 -28.74
N SER A 59 13.39 7.67 -28.92
CA SER A 59 14.53 7.27 -29.76
C SER A 59 14.32 7.61 -31.27
N GLY A 60 15.38 7.92 -32.03
CA GLY A 60 15.32 8.09 -33.51
C GLY A 60 15.48 9.52 -34.07
N GLY A 61 14.66 9.97 -35.01
CA GLY A 61 14.32 11.40 -35.23
C GLY A 61 15.35 12.46 -35.63
N ASN A 62 16.64 12.14 -35.81
CA ASN A 62 17.67 13.15 -36.12
C ASN A 62 17.70 13.59 -37.61
N GLN A 63 17.21 12.75 -38.52
CA GLN A 63 17.18 13.07 -39.94
C GLN A 63 15.76 13.44 -40.37
N LYS A 64 15.67 14.48 -41.21
CA LYS A 64 14.41 14.85 -41.86
C LYS A 64 13.94 13.70 -42.76
N PRO A 65 12.70 13.22 -42.65
CA PRO A 65 12.24 12.07 -43.43
C PRO A 65 12.32 12.26 -44.95
N TRP A 66 12.08 13.48 -45.44
CA TRP A 66 12.21 13.84 -46.85
C TRP A 66 12.40 15.35 -47.07
N LYS A 67 12.76 15.73 -48.31
CA LYS A 67 12.96 17.13 -48.74
C LYS A 67 11.68 17.97 -48.54
N GLN A 68 11.83 19.28 -48.33
CA GLN A 68 10.71 20.19 -47.99
C GLN A 68 9.65 20.33 -49.09
N LYS A 69 10.05 20.15 -50.35
CA LYS A 69 9.21 20.26 -51.55
C LYS A 69 9.61 19.16 -52.56
N GLY A 70 8.77 18.91 -53.56
CA GLY A 70 9.07 18.00 -54.68
C GLY A 70 8.78 16.51 -54.45
N THR A 71 8.04 16.15 -53.40
CA THR A 71 7.77 14.74 -53.04
C THR A 71 6.29 14.33 -53.07
N GLY A 72 5.35 15.27 -53.25
CA GLY A 72 3.90 15.00 -53.23
C GLY A 72 3.33 14.56 -51.87
N ARG A 73 4.17 14.50 -50.82
CA ARG A 73 3.78 14.11 -49.45
C ARG A 73 3.62 15.33 -48.55
N ALA A 74 2.87 15.19 -47.45
CA ALA A 74 2.79 16.20 -46.40
C ALA A 74 4.20 16.55 -45.86
N ARG A 75 4.41 17.80 -45.42
CA ARG A 75 5.72 18.23 -44.90
C ARG A 75 5.99 17.59 -43.54
N GLN A 76 7.23 17.14 -43.32
CA GLN A 76 7.62 16.47 -42.09
C GLN A 76 8.98 16.94 -41.59
N GLY A 77 9.06 17.20 -40.29
CA GLY A 77 10.27 17.64 -39.61
C GLY A 77 11.08 16.48 -39.02
N SER A 78 10.40 15.54 -38.36
CA SER A 78 11.01 14.39 -37.69
C SER A 78 10.03 13.21 -37.64
N THR A 79 10.55 11.99 -37.61
CA THR A 79 9.75 10.77 -37.37
C THR A 79 9.24 10.65 -35.94
N ARG A 80 9.80 11.42 -34.99
CA ARG A 80 9.38 11.45 -33.58
C ARG A 80 8.19 12.38 -33.31
N ALA A 81 7.66 13.04 -34.34
CA ALA A 81 6.56 13.99 -34.15
C ALA A 81 5.26 13.24 -33.74
N PRO A 82 4.37 13.87 -32.96
CA PRO A 82 3.28 13.17 -32.26
C PRO A 82 2.25 12.49 -33.16
N HIS A 83 2.05 13.03 -34.36
CA HIS A 83 1.13 12.46 -35.36
C HIS A 83 1.70 11.20 -36.04
N TRP A 84 2.98 10.89 -35.85
CA TRP A 84 3.57 9.63 -36.31
C TRP A 84 3.31 8.50 -35.33
N ARG A 85 3.13 7.29 -35.87
CA ARG A 85 3.13 6.07 -35.06
C ARG A 85 4.50 5.88 -34.40
N GLY A 86 4.50 5.70 -33.08
CA GLY A 86 5.74 5.65 -32.30
C GLY A 86 6.41 7.01 -32.07
N GLY A 87 5.73 8.12 -32.41
CA GLY A 87 6.15 9.47 -32.07
C GLY A 87 5.97 9.79 -30.57
N GLY A 88 6.47 10.94 -30.14
CA GLY A 88 6.35 11.38 -28.76
C GLY A 88 4.95 11.87 -28.40
N ILE A 89 4.60 11.73 -27.12
CA ILE A 89 3.31 12.20 -26.57
C ILE A 89 3.41 13.69 -26.25
N VAL A 90 2.37 14.46 -26.59
CA VAL A 90 2.25 15.89 -26.24
C VAL A 90 1.34 16.03 -25.03
N PHE A 91 1.75 16.83 -24.05
CA PHE A 91 1.00 17.08 -22.81
C PHE A 91 0.58 15.81 -22.06
N GLY A 92 1.42 14.77 -22.13
CA GLY A 92 1.24 13.59 -21.31
C GLY A 92 1.62 13.87 -19.84
N PRO A 93 1.34 12.93 -18.92
CA PRO A 93 1.74 13.06 -17.54
C PRO A 93 3.26 13.14 -17.41
N HIS A 94 3.69 14.00 -16.50
CA HIS A 94 5.07 14.14 -16.06
C HIS A 94 5.16 13.89 -14.55
N PRO A 95 6.27 13.31 -14.06
CA PRO A 95 6.48 13.15 -12.63
C PRO A 95 6.37 14.50 -11.93
N ARG A 96 5.57 14.56 -10.87
CA ARG A 96 5.36 15.78 -10.09
C ARG A 96 5.05 15.45 -8.65
N ASP A 97 5.38 16.39 -7.77
CA ASP A 97 4.96 16.34 -6.38
C ASP A 97 3.49 16.80 -6.27
N TYR A 98 2.70 16.04 -5.52
CA TYR A 98 1.30 16.36 -5.17
C TYR A 98 1.17 16.95 -3.78
N ARG A 99 2.29 17.07 -3.05
CA ARG A 99 2.31 17.52 -1.66
C ARG A 99 1.73 18.93 -1.53
N THR A 100 0.79 19.05 -0.63
CA THR A 100 0.18 20.31 -0.20
C THR A 100 0.28 20.40 1.31
N ASP A 101 0.52 21.60 1.83
CA ASP A 101 0.60 21.83 3.28
C ASP A 101 -0.49 22.79 3.74
N ILE A 102 -0.86 22.67 5.02
CA ILE A 102 -1.83 23.53 5.69
C ILE A 102 -1.31 23.90 7.08
N PRO A 103 -1.69 25.08 7.62
CA PRO A 103 -1.20 25.52 8.92
C PRO A 103 -1.50 24.53 10.04
N ARG A 104 -0.61 24.43 11.04
CA ARG A 104 -0.77 23.49 12.17
C ARG A 104 -2.09 23.67 12.92
N LYS A 105 -2.52 24.92 13.13
CA LYS A 105 -3.81 25.25 13.76
C LYS A 105 -5.01 24.69 12.99
N VAL A 106 -4.94 24.69 11.65
CA VAL A 106 -5.99 24.13 10.78
C VAL A 106 -6.03 22.61 10.92
N LYS A 107 -4.87 21.94 10.99
CA LYS A 107 -4.80 20.48 11.25
C LYS A 107 -5.42 20.11 12.60
N GLN A 108 -5.10 20.87 13.65
CA GLN A 108 -5.66 20.68 14.98
C GLN A 108 -7.17 20.91 15.00
N LEU A 109 -7.65 21.97 14.37
CA LEU A 109 -9.08 22.28 14.26
C LEU A 109 -9.84 21.19 13.48
N ALA A 110 -9.25 20.67 12.40
CA ALA A 110 -9.83 19.56 11.64
C ALA A 110 -9.96 18.31 12.51
N ARG A 111 -8.89 17.94 13.22
CA ARG A 111 -8.91 16.78 14.11
C ARG A 111 -9.94 16.94 15.24
N LYS A 112 -9.99 18.12 15.86
CA LYS A 112 -11.01 18.47 16.87
C LYS A 112 -12.43 18.31 16.31
N SER A 113 -12.67 18.87 15.12
CA SER A 113 -13.98 18.76 14.43
C SER A 113 -14.35 17.32 14.12
N ALA A 114 -13.39 16.47 13.72
CA ALA A 114 -13.64 15.06 13.41
C ALA A 114 -14.04 14.26 14.66
N LEU A 115 -13.32 14.48 15.77
CA LEU A 115 -13.64 13.84 17.06
C LEU A 115 -15.00 14.30 17.60
N ASN A 116 -15.31 15.60 17.47
CA ASN A 116 -16.62 16.16 17.80
C ASN A 116 -17.75 15.55 16.96
N ALA A 117 -17.52 15.33 15.66
CA ALA A 117 -18.50 14.68 14.79
C ALA A 117 -18.80 13.25 15.27
N ARG A 118 -17.76 12.45 15.54
CA ARG A 118 -17.93 11.09 16.08
C ARG A 118 -18.58 11.06 17.46
N ALA A 119 -18.28 12.03 18.31
CA ALA A 119 -18.91 12.16 19.62
C ALA A 119 -20.41 12.51 19.50
N ARG A 120 -20.77 13.44 18.60
CA ARG A 120 -22.18 13.80 18.31
C ARG A 120 -22.99 12.64 17.73
N GLU A 121 -22.36 11.80 16.92
CA GLU A 121 -22.97 10.59 16.35
C GLU A 121 -23.12 9.45 17.38
N GLY A 122 -22.58 9.59 18.60
CA GLY A 122 -22.52 8.50 19.57
C GLY A 122 -21.57 7.36 19.15
N ALA A 123 -20.68 7.63 18.20
CA ALA A 123 -19.73 6.66 17.63
C ALA A 123 -18.38 6.65 18.34
N LEU A 124 -18.17 7.55 19.31
CA LEU A 124 -16.98 7.63 20.15
C LEU A 124 -17.18 6.83 21.43
N HIS A 125 -16.32 5.83 21.66
CA HIS A 125 -16.37 4.94 22.82
C HIS A 125 -15.09 5.13 23.63
N VAL A 126 -15.20 5.26 24.95
CA VAL A 126 -14.04 5.38 25.85
C VAL A 126 -13.81 4.04 26.53
N VAL A 127 -12.58 3.55 26.49
CA VAL A 127 -12.18 2.31 27.15
C VAL A 127 -11.08 2.64 28.15
N GLU A 128 -11.07 1.93 29.27
CA GLU A 128 -9.93 1.91 30.16
C GLU A 128 -8.63 1.51 29.44
N ARG A 129 -7.52 1.63 30.14
CA ARG A 129 -6.21 1.19 29.66
C ARG A 129 -6.24 -0.25 29.12
N PHE A 130 -5.70 -0.42 27.91
CA PHE A 130 -5.51 -1.75 27.32
C PHE A 130 -4.35 -2.49 28.02
N ALA A 131 -4.68 -3.40 28.92
CA ALA A 131 -3.72 -4.21 29.67
C ALA A 131 -3.32 -5.50 28.93
N PHE A 132 -2.87 -5.38 27.69
CA PHE A 132 -2.51 -6.55 26.87
C PHE A 132 -1.10 -7.00 27.27
N ARG A 133 -0.97 -8.17 27.93
CA ARG A 133 0.34 -8.76 28.31
C ARG A 133 1.07 -9.41 27.12
N ALA A 134 0.35 -9.73 26.05
CA ALA A 134 0.90 -10.37 24.86
C ALA A 134 0.02 -10.04 23.64
N PRO A 135 0.58 -10.02 22.42
CA PRO A 135 -0.18 -9.70 21.23
C PRO A 135 -1.14 -10.85 20.87
N ARG A 136 -2.46 -10.62 21.05
CA ARG A 136 -3.52 -11.59 20.78
C ARG A 136 -4.70 -10.93 20.06
N THR A 137 -4.83 -11.22 18.78
CA THR A 137 -5.93 -10.74 17.93
C THR A 137 -7.31 -11.12 18.48
N ALA A 138 -7.45 -12.33 19.02
CA ALA A 138 -8.71 -12.83 19.59
C ALA A 138 -9.22 -11.97 20.75
N GLN A 139 -8.32 -11.44 21.59
CA GLN A 139 -8.71 -10.56 22.70
C GLN A 139 -9.30 -9.25 22.18
N LEU A 140 -8.66 -8.64 21.18
CA LEU A 140 -9.15 -7.40 20.57
C LEU A 140 -10.48 -7.63 19.84
N VAL A 141 -10.64 -8.73 19.10
CA VAL A 141 -11.90 -9.08 18.44
C VAL A 141 -13.03 -9.29 19.45
N SER A 142 -12.74 -9.99 20.56
CA SER A 142 -13.71 -10.18 21.64
C SER A 142 -14.15 -8.84 22.23
N LEU A 143 -13.20 -7.96 22.53
CA LEU A 143 -13.46 -6.62 23.06
C LEU A 143 -14.36 -5.81 22.11
N LEU A 144 -14.00 -5.74 20.82
CA LEU A 144 -14.80 -5.04 19.82
C LEU A 144 -16.20 -5.65 19.64
N GLY A 145 -16.31 -6.98 19.78
CA GLY A 145 -17.59 -7.69 19.79
C GLY A 145 -18.48 -7.28 20.97
N SER A 146 -17.92 -7.23 22.19
CA SER A 146 -18.65 -6.76 23.39
C SER A 146 -19.09 -5.30 23.31
N LEU A 147 -18.34 -4.45 22.59
CA LEU A 147 -18.73 -3.06 22.33
C LEU A 147 -19.82 -2.94 21.23
N GLY A 148 -20.20 -4.04 20.58
CA GLY A 148 -21.15 -4.01 19.45
C GLY A 148 -20.57 -3.44 18.16
N LEU A 149 -19.24 -3.37 18.05
CA LEU A 149 -18.52 -2.81 16.90
C LEU A 149 -18.07 -3.87 15.90
N GLY A 150 -18.53 -5.12 16.08
CA GLY A 150 -18.23 -6.22 15.17
C GLY A 150 -18.60 -5.91 13.72
N GLY A 151 -17.65 -6.09 12.80
CA GLY A 151 -17.87 -5.90 11.36
C GLY A 151 -17.90 -4.45 10.88
N ARG A 152 -17.75 -3.46 11.76
CA ARG A 152 -17.60 -2.04 11.40
C ARG A 152 -16.15 -1.64 11.25
N LYS A 153 -15.89 -0.51 10.60
CA LYS A 153 -14.55 0.10 10.62
C LYS A 153 -14.30 0.76 11.97
N VAL A 154 -13.25 0.33 12.66
CA VAL A 154 -12.93 0.83 14.00
C VAL A 154 -11.54 1.43 14.02
N LEU A 155 -11.43 2.64 14.54
CA LEU A 155 -10.15 3.24 14.91
C LEU A 155 -9.94 3.10 16.41
N VAL A 156 -8.88 2.41 16.81
CA VAL A 156 -8.48 2.27 18.21
C VAL A 156 -7.34 3.24 18.50
N LEU A 157 -7.56 4.17 19.43
CA LEU A 157 -6.60 5.20 19.83
C LEU A 157 -6.02 4.89 21.20
N THR A 158 -4.73 4.55 21.24
CA THR A 158 -4.01 4.22 22.47
C THR A 158 -3.37 5.44 23.12
N ALA A 159 -3.19 5.40 24.44
CA ALA A 159 -2.43 6.38 25.19
C ALA A 159 -0.93 6.12 24.99
N GLY A 160 -0.38 6.72 23.94
CA GLY A 160 1.00 6.49 23.51
C GLY A 160 1.16 5.23 22.66
N SER A 161 2.40 4.78 22.49
CA SER A 161 2.74 3.60 21.70
C SER A 161 2.51 2.31 22.50
N ASN A 162 1.45 1.57 22.19
CA ASN A 162 1.23 0.23 22.75
C ASN A 162 1.42 -0.83 21.67
N LEU A 163 2.58 -1.48 21.67
CA LEU A 163 2.99 -2.41 20.61
C LEU A 163 2.14 -3.68 20.61
N ASP A 164 1.74 -4.18 21.77
CA ASP A 164 0.93 -5.39 21.88
C ASP A 164 -0.48 -5.19 21.31
N VAL A 165 -1.09 -4.04 21.60
CA VAL A 165 -2.39 -3.68 21.02
C VAL A 165 -2.27 -3.45 19.52
N PHE A 166 -1.22 -2.74 19.07
CA PHE A 166 -0.96 -2.53 17.64
C PHE A 166 -0.80 -3.84 16.87
N LEU A 167 0.02 -4.77 17.38
CA LEU A 167 0.21 -6.09 16.77
C LEU A 167 -1.06 -6.92 16.78
N SER A 168 -1.89 -6.78 17.82
CA SER A 168 -3.18 -7.46 17.92
C SER A 168 -4.22 -6.94 16.92
N GLY A 169 -4.14 -5.66 16.52
CA GLY A 169 -5.06 -5.05 15.56
C GLY A 169 -4.62 -5.12 14.10
N ARG A 170 -3.31 -5.09 13.82
CA ARG A 170 -2.76 -4.95 12.46
C ARG A 170 -3.26 -5.97 11.43
N ASN A 171 -3.63 -7.18 11.86
CA ASN A 171 -4.13 -8.22 10.95
C ASN A 171 -5.62 -8.07 10.60
N LEU A 172 -6.36 -7.20 11.29
CA LEU A 172 -7.78 -6.99 11.09
C LEU A 172 -7.99 -5.91 10.03
N PRO A 173 -8.62 -6.20 8.88
CA PRO A 173 -8.71 -5.25 7.77
C PRO A 173 -9.64 -4.05 8.05
N ALA A 174 -10.58 -4.21 8.99
CA ALA A 174 -11.51 -3.17 9.38
C ALA A 174 -11.07 -2.40 10.64
N VAL A 175 -9.92 -2.75 11.23
CA VAL A 175 -9.46 -2.11 12.48
C VAL A 175 -8.11 -1.47 12.23
N GLU A 176 -8.00 -0.20 12.58
CA GLU A 176 -6.73 0.52 12.60
C GLU A 176 -6.39 0.90 14.04
N VAL A 177 -5.17 0.64 14.47
CA VAL A 177 -4.67 0.98 15.80
C VAL A 177 -3.60 2.04 15.64
N LEU A 178 -3.80 3.21 16.25
CA LEU A 178 -2.85 4.31 16.22
C LEU A 178 -2.69 4.93 17.62
N PRO A 179 -1.51 5.45 17.96
CA PRO A 179 -1.40 6.33 19.11
C PRO A 179 -2.31 7.54 18.94
N TYR A 180 -2.98 7.97 20.02
CA TYR A 180 -3.85 9.14 19.96
C TYR A 180 -3.12 10.36 19.38
N ALA A 181 -1.85 10.59 19.72
CA ALA A 181 -1.08 11.73 19.21
C ALA A 181 -0.91 11.74 17.67
N GLU A 182 -0.86 10.58 17.03
CA GLU A 182 -0.58 10.45 15.59
C GLU A 182 -1.84 10.46 14.74
N ALA A 183 -3.00 10.19 15.33
CA ALA A 183 -4.28 10.16 14.64
C ALA A 183 -4.57 11.48 13.91
N SER A 184 -4.88 11.37 12.62
CA SER A 184 -5.27 12.48 11.77
C SER A 184 -6.80 12.61 11.69
N ALA A 185 -7.28 13.72 11.15
CA ALA A 185 -8.72 13.90 10.87
C ALA A 185 -9.23 12.88 9.84
N TYR A 186 -8.37 12.38 8.95
CA TYR A 186 -8.74 11.37 7.97
C TYR A 186 -9.07 10.04 8.65
N ASP A 187 -8.21 9.59 9.57
CA ASP A 187 -8.34 8.28 10.22
C ASP A 187 -9.64 8.22 11.04
N VAL A 188 -9.95 9.30 11.77
CA VAL A 188 -11.19 9.42 12.55
C VAL A 188 -12.44 9.38 11.65
N LEU A 189 -12.39 10.02 10.48
CA LEU A 189 -13.48 10.00 9.52
C LEU A 189 -13.57 8.68 8.74
N TRP A 190 -12.46 8.00 8.51
CA TRP A 190 -12.42 6.70 7.85
C TRP A 190 -13.10 5.60 8.69
N SER A 191 -12.97 5.66 10.01
CA SER A 191 -13.63 4.74 10.93
C SER A 191 -15.10 5.07 11.13
N ASP A 192 -15.96 4.05 11.22
CA ASP A 192 -17.37 4.21 11.57
C ASP A 192 -17.51 4.52 13.07
N ALA A 193 -16.69 3.87 13.89
CA ALA A 193 -16.61 4.08 15.34
C ALA A 193 -15.16 4.28 15.78
N THR A 194 -14.95 5.16 16.76
CA THR A 194 -13.64 5.43 17.33
C THR A 194 -13.62 5.00 18.79
N VAL A 195 -12.66 4.15 19.13
CA VAL A 195 -12.42 3.66 20.50
C VAL A 195 -11.20 4.38 21.03
N VAL A 196 -11.32 5.09 22.15
CA VAL A 196 -10.22 5.88 22.72
C VAL A 196 -9.92 5.40 24.12
N GLU A 197 -8.65 5.20 24.40
CA GLU A 197 -8.16 4.92 25.74
C GLU A 197 -8.34 6.15 26.65
N GLU A 198 -8.86 5.96 27.87
CA GLU A 198 -9.13 7.03 28.83
C GLU A 198 -7.89 7.92 29.08
N GLY A 199 -6.71 7.30 29.28
CA GLY A 199 -5.45 8.02 29.50
C GLY A 199 -5.03 8.93 28.34
N ALA A 200 -5.45 8.61 27.11
CA ALA A 200 -5.17 9.44 25.94
C ALA A 200 -5.96 10.76 25.95
N LEU A 201 -7.15 10.79 26.56
CA LEU A 201 -7.99 11.98 26.66
C LEU A 201 -7.58 12.90 27.81
N THR A 202 -7.15 12.33 28.93
CA THR A 202 -6.70 13.08 30.12
C THR A 202 -5.27 13.60 29.98
N GLY A 203 -4.53 13.15 28.96
CA GLY A 203 -3.13 13.53 28.74
C GLY A 203 -2.17 12.86 29.71
N VAL A 204 -2.66 11.93 30.54
CA VAL A 204 -1.85 11.11 31.43
C VAL A 204 -1.26 9.98 30.59
N MET A 205 0.05 10.08 30.32
CA MET A 205 0.77 8.97 29.70
C MET A 205 0.72 7.77 30.64
N PRO A 206 0.34 6.58 30.18
CA PRO A 206 0.28 5.43 31.04
C PRO A 206 1.69 5.06 31.50
N GLU A 207 1.90 4.95 32.82
CA GLU A 207 3.10 4.32 33.38
C GLU A 207 3.25 2.91 32.78
N PRO A 208 4.45 2.41 32.43
CA PRO A 208 4.60 1.05 31.93
C PRO A 208 3.89 0.07 32.87
N LEU A 209 3.12 -0.89 32.31
CA LEU A 209 2.51 -1.94 33.14
C LEU A 209 3.65 -2.58 33.95
N PRO A 210 3.44 -2.88 35.24
CA PRO A 210 4.48 -3.52 36.03
C PRO A 210 4.90 -4.80 35.33
N GLU A 211 6.18 -4.85 34.91
CA GLU A 211 6.83 -6.09 34.52
C GLU A 211 6.83 -6.96 35.79
N GLU A 212 5.87 -7.87 35.90
CA GLU A 212 6.02 -9.01 36.80
C GLU A 212 7.33 -9.68 36.38
N ALA A 213 8.33 -9.61 37.26
CA ALA A 213 9.70 -10.04 37.02
C ALA A 213 9.74 -11.33 36.19
N GLU A 214 10.22 -11.22 34.95
CA GLU A 214 10.72 -12.40 34.26
C GLU A 214 11.88 -12.92 35.10
N GLU A 215 11.66 -14.03 35.82
CA GLU A 215 12.74 -14.81 36.38
C GLU A 215 13.80 -15.02 35.27
N PRO A 216 15.09 -14.82 35.56
CA PRO A 216 16.11 -14.80 34.53
C PRO A 216 16.07 -16.09 33.72
N ALA A 217 15.78 -15.93 32.43
CA ALA A 217 15.67 -16.98 31.44
C ALA A 217 16.76 -18.05 31.64
N GLY A 218 16.31 -19.19 32.17
CA GLY A 218 17.09 -20.41 32.23
C GLY A 218 17.64 -20.75 30.84
N ALA A 219 18.96 -20.86 30.78
CA ALA A 219 19.78 -21.54 29.77
C ALA A 219 19.08 -21.87 28.43
N LYS A 220 19.41 -21.10 27.38
CA LYS A 220 19.28 -21.57 25.99
C LYS A 220 19.95 -22.96 25.89
N PRO A 221 19.26 -24.02 25.42
CA PRO A 221 19.96 -25.26 25.13
C PRO A 221 20.89 -25.00 23.95
N THR A 222 22.19 -24.97 24.24
CA THR A 222 23.23 -25.00 23.22
C THR A 222 23.01 -26.26 22.40
N ARG A 223 22.75 -26.07 21.12
CA ARG A 223 22.61 -27.15 20.15
C ARG A 223 23.94 -27.91 20.14
N LYS A 224 23.99 -29.07 20.84
CA LYS A 224 25.17 -29.94 20.89
C LYS A 224 25.60 -30.24 19.46
N ARG A 225 26.72 -29.66 19.05
CA ARG A 225 27.42 -29.99 17.83
C ARG A 225 27.97 -31.40 18.03
N SER A 226 27.33 -32.38 17.41
CA SER A 226 27.76 -33.77 17.49
C SER A 226 29.18 -33.89 16.95
N THR A 227 30.09 -34.34 17.80
CA THR A 227 31.46 -34.71 17.47
C THR A 227 31.44 -36.08 16.79
N ALA A 228 31.64 -36.12 15.49
CA ALA A 228 31.95 -37.36 14.78
C ALA A 228 33.45 -37.38 14.43
N LYS A 229 34.19 -38.28 15.07
CA LYS A 229 35.58 -38.66 14.77
C LYS A 229 35.63 -39.47 13.45
N PRO A 230 36.71 -39.40 12.65
CA PRO A 230 36.67 -39.76 11.24
C PRO A 230 36.91 -41.25 10.99
N ALA A 231 36.20 -41.82 10.01
CA ALA A 231 36.56 -43.10 9.40
C ALA A 231 36.34 -43.05 7.88
N LYS A 232 37.43 -43.37 7.17
CA LYS A 232 37.55 -43.52 5.71
C LYS A 232 36.41 -44.37 5.14
N LYS A 233 35.72 -43.88 4.11
CA LYS A 233 35.39 -44.65 2.90
C LYS A 233 34.86 -43.75 1.79
N SER A 234 35.28 -44.07 0.57
CA SER A 234 34.75 -43.62 -0.73
C SER A 234 35.28 -42.30 -1.30
N ALA A 235 36.58 -42.32 -1.60
CA ALA A 235 37.06 -41.91 -2.91
C ALA A 235 36.26 -42.64 -4.02
N LYS A 236 35.07 -42.13 -4.35
CA LYS A 236 34.33 -42.54 -5.56
C LYS A 236 33.28 -41.53 -6.06
N LYS A 237 33.24 -40.29 -5.55
CA LYS A 237 32.25 -39.27 -5.97
C LYS A 237 32.84 -37.95 -6.48
N ALA A 238 34.17 -37.88 -6.65
CA ALA A 238 34.84 -36.73 -7.29
C ALA A 238 35.05 -36.93 -8.81
N ALA A 239 34.98 -38.16 -9.32
CA ALA A 239 35.11 -38.47 -10.75
C ALA A 239 33.80 -38.30 -11.57
N ALA A 240 32.65 -38.09 -10.93
CA ALA A 240 31.35 -38.01 -11.60
C ALA A 240 30.87 -36.58 -11.91
N ARG A 241 31.58 -35.53 -11.48
CA ARG A 241 31.19 -34.13 -11.72
C ARG A 241 32.00 -33.41 -12.81
N SER A 242 33.12 -33.97 -13.26
CA SER A 242 33.90 -33.43 -14.39
C SER A 242 33.42 -33.93 -15.76
N ALA A 243 32.71 -35.06 -15.84
CA ALA A 243 32.17 -35.60 -17.10
C ALA A 243 30.86 -34.93 -17.58
N ALA A 244 30.08 -34.30 -16.68
CA ALA A 244 28.79 -33.68 -17.02
C ALA A 244 28.91 -32.25 -17.61
N LYS A 245 30.09 -31.61 -17.52
CA LYS A 245 30.34 -30.26 -18.06
C LYS A 245 30.89 -30.29 -19.49
N ALA A 246 31.45 -31.42 -19.95
CA ALA A 246 31.98 -31.59 -21.31
C ALA A 246 30.92 -32.03 -22.34
N THR A 247 29.86 -32.73 -21.93
CA THR A 247 28.78 -33.21 -22.81
C THR A 247 27.74 -32.15 -23.16
N LYS A 248 27.58 -31.09 -22.35
CA LYS A 248 26.68 -29.96 -22.66
C LYS A 248 27.27 -28.98 -23.68
N LYS A 249 28.60 -28.91 -23.81
CA LYS A 249 29.29 -27.99 -24.74
C LYS A 249 29.37 -28.55 -26.17
N LYS A 250 29.39 -29.87 -26.37
CA LYS A 250 29.34 -30.52 -27.71
C LYS A 250 27.93 -30.57 -28.34
N LYS A 251 26.85 -30.51 -27.54
CA LYS A 251 25.46 -30.53 -28.07
C LYS A 251 24.97 -29.16 -28.57
N ALA A 252 25.61 -28.08 -28.16
CA ALA A 252 25.29 -26.72 -28.60
C ALA A 252 25.98 -26.32 -29.92
N THR A 253 27.14 -26.90 -30.24
CA THR A 253 27.87 -26.63 -31.48
C THR A 253 27.36 -27.45 -32.68
N ALA A 254 26.75 -28.62 -32.45
CA ALA A 254 26.15 -29.43 -33.53
C ALA A 254 24.80 -28.90 -34.05
N ARG A 255 24.06 -28.10 -33.25
CA ARG A 255 22.78 -27.51 -33.68
C ARG A 255 22.92 -26.25 -34.55
N LYS A 256 24.13 -25.69 -34.66
CA LYS A 256 24.40 -24.45 -35.43
C LYS A 256 24.98 -24.71 -36.83
N ALA A 257 25.28 -25.97 -37.18
CA ALA A 257 25.89 -26.34 -38.47
C ALA A 257 24.93 -26.98 -39.49
N ALA A 258 23.64 -27.20 -39.16
CA ALA A 258 22.70 -27.91 -40.03
C ALA A 258 21.64 -27.02 -40.74
N ALA A 259 21.78 -25.69 -40.73
CA ALA A 259 20.81 -24.79 -41.37
C ALA A 259 21.49 -23.82 -42.34
N LYS A 260 22.02 -24.34 -43.46
CA LYS A 260 22.37 -23.54 -44.65
C LYS A 260 22.46 -24.44 -45.89
N LYS A 261 21.39 -24.48 -46.70
CA LYS A 261 21.37 -24.47 -48.19
C LYS A 261 19.91 -24.36 -48.71
N PRO A 262 19.68 -23.84 -49.93
CA PRO A 262 18.51 -23.03 -50.27
C PRO A 262 17.35 -23.83 -50.87
N ALA A 263 16.10 -23.45 -50.55
CA ALA A 263 14.90 -23.98 -51.18
C ALA A 263 14.34 -23.00 -52.22
N THR A 264 14.04 -23.56 -53.39
CA THR A 264 13.62 -22.96 -54.65
C THR A 264 12.14 -22.50 -54.65
N LYS A 265 11.86 -21.51 -55.50
CA LYS A 265 10.51 -20.97 -55.82
C LYS A 265 9.52 -22.07 -56.21
N LYS A 266 8.29 -22.03 -55.68
CA LYS A 266 7.06 -22.50 -56.36
C LYS A 266 5.78 -21.86 -55.78
N SER A 267 5.17 -21.01 -56.60
CA SER A 267 3.74 -20.69 -56.81
C SER A 267 2.70 -20.90 -55.69
N ALA A 268 2.01 -19.82 -55.33
CA ALA A 268 0.76 -19.80 -54.57
C ALA A 268 -0.47 -20.23 -55.43
N PRO A 269 -1.46 -20.96 -54.88
CA PRO A 269 -2.71 -21.22 -55.59
C PRO A 269 -3.74 -20.11 -55.34
N LYS A 270 -4.37 -19.69 -56.45
CA LYS A 270 -5.51 -18.77 -56.53
C LYS A 270 -6.68 -19.23 -55.64
N LYS A 271 -7.27 -18.31 -54.86
CA LYS A 271 -8.68 -18.43 -54.41
C LYS A 271 -9.52 -17.27 -54.96
N LYS A 272 -10.72 -17.69 -55.37
CA LYS A 272 -11.70 -17.09 -56.28
C LYS A 272 -12.26 -15.73 -55.84
N SER A 273 -12.61 -14.96 -56.87
CA SER A 273 -13.31 -13.69 -56.93
C SER A 273 -14.67 -13.66 -56.21
N ALA A 274 -14.96 -12.57 -55.49
CA ALA A 274 -16.31 -12.13 -55.12
C ALA A 274 -16.81 -11.09 -56.14
N PRO A 275 -18.10 -11.11 -56.56
CA PRO A 275 -18.59 -10.27 -57.66
C PRO A 275 -18.96 -8.85 -57.21
N LYS A 276 -18.63 -7.88 -58.07
CA LYS A 276 -19.06 -6.47 -58.02
C LYS A 276 -20.59 -6.37 -58.10
N LYS A 277 -21.23 -5.74 -57.10
CA LYS A 277 -22.58 -5.19 -57.26
C LYS A 277 -22.52 -3.99 -58.20
N LYS A 278 -23.23 -4.10 -59.34
CA LYS A 278 -23.47 -3.03 -60.31
C LYS A 278 -24.28 -1.90 -59.67
N LYS A 279 -23.84 -0.66 -59.91
CA LYS A 279 -24.71 0.51 -59.94
C LYS A 279 -25.71 0.33 -61.08
N GLY A 280 -26.99 0.50 -60.79
CA GLY A 280 -28.05 0.66 -61.78
C GLY A 280 -28.79 1.95 -61.48
N SER A 281 -28.82 2.84 -62.47
CA SER A 281 -29.65 4.03 -62.54
C SER A 281 -31.12 3.68 -62.71
N LYS A 282 -31.97 4.21 -61.85
CA LYS A 282 -33.24 4.87 -62.17
C LYS A 282 -33.60 5.76 -60.99
#